data_AF-A0A955IUV0-F1
#
_entry.id   AF-A0A955IUV0-F1
#
_cell.length_a   1.000
_cell.length_b   1.000
_cell.length_c   1.000
_cell.angle_alpha   90.00
_cell.angle_beta   90.00
_cell.angle_gamma   90.00
#
_symmetry.space_group_name_H-M   'P 1'
#
loop_
_entity.id
_entity.type
_entity.pdbx_description
1 polymer ?
#
loop_
_entity_poly.entity_id
_entity_poly.type
_entity_poly.pdbx_seq_one_letter_code
_entity_poly.pdbx_strand_id
1 'polypeptide(L)'
;MTPDDFRALGHRMIDLVADYMRTVEDRPVTPSCAPGDLLHALPAHPPERPEAWDDIFRDIDDLILPNLMHWQSPSFFGYFPCNASGPGILGELLSAGLGVQGMLWSTSPACTELEMRMLDWMADAIGLPPSFTFASPDGGGVIQGTASEAALVALVAARHRHPGPEPVVYASVDAHSSIRKAASIAGVREVRAIATDETQRLDPEALALAIREDRDAGRTPC
;
A
#
# COMPACT_ATOMS: atom_id res chain seq x y z
N MET A 1 21.41 -14.86 16.83
CA MET A 1 20.43 -14.49 17.88
C MET A 1 19.68 -15.75 18.27
N THR A 2 19.56 -16.04 19.56
CA THR A 2 18.75 -17.15 20.06
C THR A 2 17.29 -16.72 20.27
N PRO A 3 16.32 -17.64 20.46
CA PRO A 3 14.95 -17.28 20.80
C PRO A 3 14.80 -16.46 22.10
N ASP A 4 15.68 -16.68 23.08
CA ASP A 4 15.67 -15.92 24.33
C ASP A 4 16.21 -14.50 24.13
N ASP A 5 17.26 -14.34 23.32
CA ASP A 5 17.73 -13.01 22.91
C ASP A 5 16.62 -12.27 22.14
N PHE A 6 15.96 -12.95 21.20
CA PHE A 6 14.84 -12.39 20.44
C PHE A 6 13.70 -11.95 21.36
N ARG A 7 13.36 -12.76 22.36
CA ARG A 7 12.33 -12.41 23.35
C ARG A 7 12.71 -11.15 24.11
N ALA A 8 13.92 -11.09 24.66
CA ALA A 8 14.39 -9.94 25.42
C ALA A 8 14.41 -8.65 24.60
N LEU A 9 14.99 -8.70 23.39
CA LEU A 9 15.06 -7.55 22.47
C LEU A 9 13.69 -7.17 21.91
N GLY A 10 12.86 -8.16 21.60
CA GLY A 10 11.49 -7.98 21.14
C GLY A 10 10.62 -7.26 22.17
N HIS A 11 10.71 -7.64 23.45
CA HIS A 11 10.01 -6.92 24.52
C HIS A 11 10.46 -5.47 24.63
N ARG A 12 11.77 -5.21 24.56
CA ARG A 12 12.28 -3.83 24.55
C ARG A 12 11.80 -3.01 23.36
N MET A 13 11.70 -3.62 22.17
CA MET A 13 11.15 -2.96 20.99
C MET A 13 9.65 -2.66 21.15
N ILE A 14 8.89 -3.57 21.74
CA ILE A 14 7.46 -3.35 22.06
C ILE A 14 7.31 -2.18 23.04
N ASP A 15 8.14 -2.11 24.08
CA ASP A 15 8.14 -0.98 25.03
C ASP A 15 8.43 0.34 24.32
N LEU A 16 9.43 0.38 23.43
CA LEU A 16 9.76 1.55 22.61
C LEU A 16 8.57 2.00 21.75
N VAL A 17 7.91 1.07 21.05
CA VAL A 17 6.75 1.38 20.20
C VAL A 17 5.57 1.88 21.04
N ALA A 18 5.29 1.24 22.18
CA ALA A 18 4.22 1.66 23.08
C ALA A 18 4.48 3.06 23.66
N ASP A 19 5.72 3.35 24.05
CA ASP A 19 6.14 4.67 24.53
C ASP A 19 6.06 5.73 23.42
N TYR A 20 6.43 5.39 22.19
CA TYR A 20 6.24 6.26 21.03
C TYR A 20 4.75 6.57 20.81
N MET A 21 3.87 5.55 20.81
CA MET A 21 2.42 5.76 20.65
C MET A 21 1.85 6.69 21.72
N ARG A 22 2.38 6.63 22.95
CA ARG A 22 1.97 7.49 24.07
C ARG A 22 2.49 8.93 23.96
N THR A 23 3.65 9.14 23.32
CA THR A 23 4.39 10.42 23.35
C THR A 23 4.52 11.10 21.98
N VAL A 24 3.96 10.52 20.91
CA VAL A 24 4.09 11.07 19.55
C VAL A 24 3.49 12.48 19.41
N GLU A 25 2.51 12.84 20.24
CA GLU A 25 1.93 14.18 20.30
C GLU A 25 2.94 15.25 20.78
N ASP A 26 3.90 14.87 21.63
CA ASP A 26 4.91 15.77 22.17
C ASP A 26 6.04 16.08 21.16
N ARG A 27 6.01 15.43 19.98
CA ARG A 27 7.05 15.51 18.95
C ARG A 27 6.63 16.44 17.80
N PRO A 28 7.56 17.17 17.16
CA PRO A 28 7.23 18.00 16.00
C PRO A 28 6.75 17.11 14.84
N VAL A 29 5.58 17.41 14.28
CA VAL A 29 4.99 16.59 13.20
C VAL A 29 5.93 16.42 12.00
N THR A 30 6.64 17.48 11.64
CA THR A 30 7.60 17.51 10.53
C THR A 30 9.04 17.55 11.05
N PRO A 31 9.97 16.76 10.47
CA PRO A 31 11.36 16.80 10.87
C PRO A 31 12.01 18.11 10.42
N SER A 32 13.10 18.50 11.09
CA SER A 32 13.87 19.70 10.76
C SER A 32 15.13 19.45 9.92
N CYS A 33 15.40 18.19 9.56
CA CYS A 33 16.55 17.81 8.76
C CYS A 33 16.45 18.25 7.29
N ALA A 34 17.62 18.51 6.70
CA ALA A 34 17.79 18.69 5.26
C ALA A 34 18.04 17.35 4.54
N PRO A 35 17.77 17.28 3.23
CA PRO A 35 18.13 16.12 2.42
C PRO A 35 19.62 15.77 2.55
N GLY A 36 19.91 14.55 3.01
CA GLY A 36 21.27 14.04 3.19
C GLY A 36 21.78 14.05 4.63
N ASP A 37 21.15 14.74 5.59
CA ASP A 37 21.66 14.83 6.96
C ASP A 37 21.86 13.44 7.61
N LEU A 38 20.84 12.59 7.56
CA LEU A 38 20.92 11.21 8.08
C LEU A 38 21.97 10.39 7.32
N LEU A 39 22.08 10.57 6.00
CA LEU A 39 23.06 9.85 5.18
C LEU A 39 24.50 10.18 5.61
N HIS A 40 24.79 11.44 5.93
CA HIS A 40 26.11 11.86 6.39
C HIS A 40 26.38 11.51 7.85
N ALA A 41 25.33 11.31 8.66
CA ALA A 41 25.46 10.87 10.05
C ALA A 41 25.80 9.37 10.16
N LEU A 42 25.44 8.57 9.16
CA LEU A 42 25.71 7.13 9.11
C LEU A 42 27.08 6.82 8.49
N PRO A 43 27.71 5.68 8.84
CA PRO A 43 28.93 5.23 8.17
C PRO A 43 28.75 5.04 6.66
N ALA A 44 29.76 5.38 5.87
CA ALA A 44 29.74 5.23 4.42
C ALA A 44 29.71 3.76 3.94
N HIS A 45 30.08 2.82 4.82
CA HIS A 45 30.13 1.40 4.54
C HIS A 45 29.51 0.60 5.70
N PRO A 46 28.89 -0.55 5.42
CA PRO A 46 28.35 -1.41 6.46
C PRO A 46 29.47 -1.93 7.37
N PRO A 47 29.18 -2.21 8.65
CA PRO A 47 30.18 -2.73 9.58
C PRO A 47 30.60 -4.17 9.20
N GLU A 48 31.89 -4.47 9.29
CA GLU A 48 32.43 -5.83 9.05
C GLU A 48 32.24 -6.77 10.26
N ARG A 49 31.85 -6.21 11.40
CA ARG A 49 31.67 -6.91 12.67
C ARG A 49 30.31 -6.57 13.25
N PRO A 50 29.70 -7.47 14.05
CA PRO A 50 28.45 -7.17 14.71
C PRO A 50 28.60 -6.00 15.69
N GLU A 51 27.58 -5.17 15.75
CA GLU A 51 27.43 -4.06 16.71
C GLU A 51 26.51 -4.48 17.86
N ALA A 52 26.63 -3.80 19.00
CA ALA A 52 25.76 -4.09 20.13
C ALA A 52 24.36 -3.54 19.87
N TRP A 53 23.32 -4.26 20.33
CA TRP A 53 21.95 -3.79 20.22
C TRP A 53 21.70 -2.46 20.92
N ASP A 54 22.42 -2.18 22.00
CA ASP A 54 22.34 -0.88 22.70
C ASP A 54 22.78 0.29 21.81
N ASP A 55 23.75 0.07 20.92
CA ASP A 55 24.16 1.08 19.94
C ASP A 55 23.06 1.32 18.91
N ILE A 56 22.43 0.24 18.42
CA ILE A 56 21.30 0.33 17.47
C ILE A 56 20.10 1.05 18.08
N PHE A 57 19.73 0.74 19.33
CA PHE A 57 18.62 1.44 20.01
C PHE A 57 18.94 2.92 20.22
N ARG A 58 20.19 3.26 20.57
CA ARG A 58 20.62 4.66 20.67
C ARG A 58 20.51 5.37 19.32
N ASP A 59 20.94 4.74 18.23
CA ASP A 59 20.85 5.34 16.90
C ASP A 59 19.39 5.52 16.45
N ILE A 60 18.47 4.64 16.85
CA ILE A 60 17.03 4.84 16.63
C ILE A 60 16.56 6.13 17.32
N ASP A 61 16.92 6.34 18.59
CA ASP A 61 16.51 7.51 19.37
C ASP A 61 17.17 8.82 18.88
N ASP A 62 18.46 8.76 18.55
CA ASP A 62 19.27 9.93 18.23
C ASP A 62 19.19 10.33 16.75
N LEU A 63 19.11 9.35 15.84
CA LEU A 63 19.23 9.57 14.39
C LEU A 63 17.92 9.32 13.62
N ILE A 64 17.11 8.35 14.03
CA ILE A 64 15.91 7.98 13.27
C ILE A 64 14.70 8.79 13.76
N LEU A 65 14.29 8.63 15.02
CA LEU A 65 13.05 9.22 15.54
C LEU A 65 12.95 10.75 15.35
N PRO A 66 14.00 11.57 15.60
CA PRO A 66 13.92 13.02 15.42
C PRO A 66 13.77 13.44 13.95
N ASN A 67 14.10 12.55 13.02
CA ASN A 67 14.11 12.79 11.58
C ASN A 67 12.93 12.11 10.86
N LEU A 68 11.97 11.54 11.60
CA LEU A 68 10.73 11.06 11.04
C LEU A 68 9.72 12.21 10.85
N MET A 69 8.96 12.14 9.75
CA MET A 69 7.65 12.77 9.72
C MET A 69 6.70 11.90 10.53
N HIS A 70 6.13 12.45 11.60
CA HIS A 70 5.30 11.68 12.52
C HIS A 70 3.85 11.57 12.02
N TRP A 71 3.63 10.67 11.05
CA TRP A 71 2.30 10.38 10.47
C TRP A 71 1.24 9.94 11.51
N GLN A 72 1.68 9.38 12.64
CA GLN A 72 0.80 8.97 13.75
C GLN A 72 0.51 10.09 14.76
N SER A 73 1.08 11.29 14.56
CA SER A 73 0.79 12.42 15.45
C SER A 73 -0.70 12.81 15.31
N PRO A 74 -1.42 13.10 16.40
CA PRO A 74 -2.79 13.60 16.33
C PRO A 74 -2.89 14.96 15.63
N SER A 75 -1.75 15.64 15.42
CA SER A 75 -1.64 16.91 14.68
C SER A 75 -1.20 16.75 13.22
N PHE A 76 -1.12 15.52 12.69
CA PHE A 76 -0.81 15.29 11.27
C PHE A 76 -2.08 15.38 10.41
N PHE A 77 -2.15 16.39 9.54
CA PHE A 77 -3.29 16.63 8.63
C PHE A 77 -2.88 16.63 7.13
N GLY A 78 -1.72 16.05 6.81
CA GLY A 78 -1.25 15.91 5.42
C GLY A 78 -1.86 14.69 4.73
N TYR A 79 -2.01 14.75 3.41
CA TYR A 79 -2.40 13.61 2.57
C TYR A 79 -3.63 12.83 3.08
N PHE A 80 -3.54 11.49 3.11
CA PHE A 80 -4.47 10.59 3.77
C PHE A 80 -3.76 9.93 4.97
N PRO A 81 -4.48 9.65 6.08
CA PRO A 81 -3.86 9.09 7.27
C PRO A 81 -3.30 7.69 6.99
N CYS A 82 -2.09 7.45 7.47
CA CYS A 82 -1.49 6.11 7.50
C CYS A 82 -1.97 5.41 8.76
N ASN A 83 -3.15 4.78 8.74
CA ASN A 83 -3.72 4.23 9.97
C ASN A 83 -2.89 3.04 10.50
N ALA A 84 -2.52 3.10 11.78
CA ALA A 84 -1.92 1.99 12.51
C ALA A 84 -2.77 1.64 13.74
N SER A 85 -2.76 0.36 14.14
CA SER A 85 -3.46 -0.11 15.33
C SER A 85 -2.64 -1.17 16.06
N GLY A 86 -2.81 -1.28 17.38
CA GLY A 86 -2.15 -2.31 18.18
C GLY A 86 -2.37 -3.73 17.62
N PRO A 87 -3.61 -4.15 17.31
CA PRO A 87 -3.86 -5.44 16.67
C PRO A 87 -3.16 -5.62 15.32
N GLY A 88 -3.12 -4.58 14.48
CA GLY A 88 -2.41 -4.63 13.19
C GLY A 88 -0.91 -4.81 13.35
N ILE A 89 -0.28 -4.09 14.28
CA ILE A 89 1.15 -4.20 14.59
C ILE A 89 1.49 -5.61 15.10
N LEU A 90 0.66 -6.18 15.99
CA LEU A 90 0.84 -7.54 16.49
C LEU A 90 0.63 -8.59 15.39
N GLY A 91 -0.31 -8.35 14.48
CA GLY A 91 -0.51 -9.19 13.29
C GLY A 91 0.72 -9.22 12.38
N GLU A 92 1.34 -8.06 12.15
CA GLU A 92 2.58 -7.95 11.37
C GLU A 92 3.75 -8.68 12.05
N LEU A 93 3.91 -8.48 13.37
CA LEU A 93 4.92 -9.20 14.16
C LEU A 93 4.74 -10.72 14.07
N LEU A 94 3.51 -11.22 14.17
CA LEU A 94 3.21 -12.64 14.04
C LEU A 94 3.51 -13.15 12.62
N SER A 95 3.09 -12.40 11.59
CA SER A 95 3.33 -12.72 10.18
C SER A 95 4.83 -12.86 9.90
N ALA A 96 5.62 -11.86 10.30
CA ALA A 96 7.07 -11.85 10.15
C ALA A 96 7.75 -12.96 10.95
N GLY A 97 7.29 -13.22 12.18
CA GLY A 97 7.85 -14.24 13.06
C GLY A 97 7.62 -15.67 12.57
N LEU A 98 6.48 -15.94 11.93
CA LEU A 98 6.21 -17.25 11.33
C LEU A 98 6.92 -17.43 9.96
N GLY A 99 7.24 -16.34 9.26
CA GLY A 99 8.04 -16.38 8.03
C GLY A 99 7.42 -17.22 6.92
N VAL A 100 6.08 -17.24 6.83
CA VAL A 100 5.34 -18.17 5.97
C VAL A 100 5.33 -17.71 4.52
N GLN A 101 5.61 -18.63 3.59
CA GLN A 101 5.49 -18.37 2.15
C GLN A 101 4.21 -18.99 1.59
N GLY A 102 3.15 -18.18 1.44
CA GLY A 102 1.84 -18.61 0.92
C GLY A 102 1.69 -18.58 -0.61
N MET A 103 2.67 -19.07 -1.37
CA MET A 103 2.63 -18.99 -2.85
C MET A 103 1.56 -19.90 -3.49
N LEU A 104 1.26 -21.00 -2.82
CA LEU A 104 0.24 -22.00 -3.18
C LEU A 104 -0.51 -22.37 -1.91
N TRP A 105 -1.76 -22.82 -2.06
CA TRP A 105 -2.54 -23.34 -0.93
C TRP A 105 -1.77 -24.43 -0.16
N SER A 106 -1.11 -25.36 -0.85
CA SER A 106 -0.36 -26.45 -0.20
C SER A 106 0.89 -25.98 0.57
N THR A 107 1.40 -24.78 0.28
CA THR A 107 2.56 -24.19 0.99
C THR A 107 2.15 -23.43 2.25
N SER A 108 0.90 -22.98 2.34
CA SER A 108 0.30 -22.47 3.58
C SER A 108 -1.23 -22.41 3.50
N PRO A 109 -1.94 -23.51 3.84
CA PRO A 109 -3.39 -23.55 3.74
C PRO A 109 -4.09 -22.47 4.57
N ALA A 110 -3.59 -22.27 5.80
CA ALA A 110 -4.14 -21.30 6.73
C ALA A 110 -4.03 -19.86 6.21
N CYS A 111 -2.92 -19.49 5.55
CA CYS A 111 -2.77 -18.16 4.96
C CYS A 111 -3.82 -17.91 3.88
N THR A 112 -3.96 -18.85 2.93
CA THR A 112 -4.92 -18.71 1.83
C THR A 112 -6.36 -18.66 2.35
N GLU A 113 -6.76 -19.60 3.21
CA GLU A 113 -8.14 -19.68 3.69
C GLU A 113 -8.52 -18.51 4.61
N LEU A 114 -7.56 -18.03 5.43
CA LEU A 114 -7.80 -16.86 6.27
C LEU A 114 -7.97 -15.59 5.43
N GLU A 115 -7.13 -15.38 4.41
CA GLU A 115 -7.30 -14.25 3.49
C GLU A 115 -8.67 -14.28 2.81
N MET A 116 -9.09 -15.45 2.31
CA MET A 116 -10.39 -15.61 1.69
C MET A 116 -11.53 -15.18 2.64
N ARG A 117 -11.50 -15.67 3.88
CA ARG A 117 -12.52 -15.33 4.88
C ARG A 117 -12.51 -13.86 5.25
N MET A 118 -11.33 -13.26 5.43
CA MET A 118 -11.20 -11.85 5.78
C MET A 118 -11.74 -10.93 4.69
N LEU A 119 -11.51 -11.28 3.43
CA LEU A 119 -12.02 -10.52 2.28
C LEU A 119 -13.53 -10.66 2.12
N ASP A 120 -14.11 -11.84 2.36
CA ASP A 120 -15.56 -12.02 2.40
C ASP A 120 -16.21 -11.18 3.51
N TRP A 121 -15.60 -11.14 4.70
CA TRP A 121 -16.04 -10.27 5.80
C TRP A 121 -15.92 -8.79 5.45
N MET A 122 -14.84 -8.39 4.77
CA MET A 122 -14.68 -7.01 4.32
C MET A 122 -15.75 -6.66 3.28
N ALA A 123 -16.00 -7.51 2.30
CA ALA A 123 -17.03 -7.32 1.29
C ALA A 123 -18.42 -7.12 1.91
N ASP A 124 -18.77 -7.94 2.91
CA ASP A 124 -20.01 -7.78 3.69
C ASP A 124 -20.04 -6.43 4.44
N ALA A 125 -18.95 -6.07 5.13
CA ALA A 125 -18.86 -4.84 5.92
C ALA A 125 -19.02 -3.56 5.07
N ILE A 126 -18.61 -3.58 3.81
CA ILE A 126 -18.79 -2.44 2.88
C ILE A 126 -19.99 -2.59 1.93
N GLY A 127 -20.81 -3.64 2.11
CA GLY A 127 -22.04 -3.84 1.35
C GLY A 127 -21.83 -4.20 -0.12
N LEU A 128 -20.74 -4.89 -0.47
CA LEU A 128 -20.54 -5.40 -1.82
C LEU A 128 -21.49 -6.56 -2.14
N PRO A 129 -21.96 -6.69 -3.39
CA PRO A 129 -22.82 -7.80 -3.76
C PRO A 129 -22.06 -9.14 -3.74
N PRO A 130 -22.75 -10.29 -3.57
CA PRO A 130 -22.14 -11.61 -3.52
C PRO A 130 -21.25 -11.97 -4.72
N SER A 131 -21.40 -11.30 -5.86
CA SER A 131 -20.53 -11.47 -7.02
C SER A 131 -19.06 -11.11 -6.76
N PHE A 132 -18.74 -10.39 -5.67
CA PHE A 132 -17.38 -10.06 -5.26
C PHE A 132 -16.81 -11.00 -4.18
N THR A 133 -17.56 -11.99 -3.70
CA THR A 133 -17.12 -12.90 -2.62
C THR A 133 -16.67 -14.25 -3.16
N PHE A 134 -15.94 -15.02 -2.36
CA PHE A 134 -15.53 -16.39 -2.70
C PHE A 134 -16.69 -17.39 -2.72
N ALA A 135 -17.89 -16.99 -2.28
CA ALA A 135 -19.10 -17.78 -2.44
C ALA A 135 -19.62 -17.79 -3.89
N SER A 136 -19.21 -16.83 -4.71
CA SER A 136 -19.51 -16.77 -6.14
C SER A 136 -18.46 -17.54 -6.96
N PRO A 137 -18.84 -18.32 -7.98
CA PRO A 137 -17.88 -19.04 -8.83
C PRO A 137 -16.96 -18.11 -9.64
N ASP A 138 -17.43 -16.88 -9.92
CA ASP A 138 -16.70 -15.87 -10.70
C ASP A 138 -16.23 -14.68 -9.84
N GLY A 139 -16.38 -14.78 -8.51
CA GLY A 139 -16.02 -13.73 -7.55
C GLY A 139 -14.72 -13.99 -6.81
N GLY A 140 -14.47 -13.17 -5.79
CA GLY A 140 -13.32 -13.28 -4.89
C GLY A 140 -12.55 -11.97 -4.73
N GLY A 141 -11.46 -12.03 -3.98
CA GLY A 141 -10.56 -10.90 -3.77
C GLY A 141 -9.13 -11.34 -3.53
N VAL A 142 -8.25 -10.37 -3.31
CA VAL A 142 -6.84 -10.60 -2.95
C VAL A 142 -6.32 -9.41 -2.15
N ILE A 143 -5.47 -9.66 -1.16
CA ILE A 143 -4.75 -8.60 -0.43
C ILE A 143 -3.45 -8.29 -1.19
N GLN A 144 -3.22 -7.01 -1.48
CA GLN A 144 -2.02 -6.53 -2.17
C GLN A 144 -1.36 -5.38 -1.40
N GLY A 145 -0.10 -5.07 -1.72
CA GLY A 145 0.67 -4.07 -0.99
C GLY A 145 0.21 -2.64 -1.27
N THR A 146 -0.21 -2.35 -2.50
CA THR A 146 -0.66 -0.99 -2.86
C THR A 146 -1.85 -0.97 -3.81
N ALA A 147 -2.62 0.13 -3.79
CA ALA A 147 -3.65 0.39 -4.78
C ALA A 147 -3.10 0.50 -6.22
N SER A 148 -1.81 0.84 -6.38
CA SER A 148 -1.17 0.89 -7.71
C SER A 148 -0.97 -0.51 -8.30
N GLU A 149 -0.62 -1.49 -7.47
CA GLU A 149 -0.52 -2.90 -7.88
C GLU A 149 -1.90 -3.44 -8.28
N ALA A 150 -2.93 -3.16 -7.48
CA ALA A 150 -4.29 -3.61 -7.77
C ALA A 150 -4.81 -3.02 -9.09
N ALA A 151 -4.61 -1.72 -9.31
CA ALA A 151 -4.96 -1.06 -10.56
C ALA A 151 -4.21 -1.65 -11.77
N LEU A 152 -2.92 -1.98 -11.62
CA LEU A 152 -2.14 -2.62 -12.67
C LEU A 152 -2.67 -4.03 -13.00
N VAL A 153 -2.95 -4.85 -11.98
CA VAL A 153 -3.48 -6.21 -12.18
C VAL A 153 -4.83 -6.15 -12.90
N ALA A 154 -5.74 -5.29 -12.45
CA ALA A 154 -7.04 -5.08 -13.09
C ALA A 154 -6.90 -4.62 -14.55
N LEU A 155 -5.99 -3.67 -14.82
CA LEU A 155 -5.77 -3.16 -16.17
C LEU A 155 -5.17 -4.22 -17.10
N VAL A 156 -4.20 -5.01 -16.62
CA VAL A 156 -3.62 -6.12 -17.41
C VAL A 156 -4.68 -7.16 -17.74
N ALA A 157 -5.55 -7.49 -16.77
CA ALA A 157 -6.68 -8.40 -16.99
C ALA A 157 -7.66 -7.86 -18.05
N ALA A 158 -8.04 -6.57 -17.95
CA ALA A 158 -8.91 -5.90 -18.91
C ALA A 158 -8.31 -5.91 -20.33
N ARG A 159 -7.01 -5.60 -20.46
CA ARG A 159 -6.28 -5.62 -21.74
C ARG A 159 -6.23 -7.02 -22.35
N HIS A 160 -6.09 -8.06 -21.53
CA HIS A 160 -6.10 -9.43 -22.03
C HIS A 160 -7.48 -9.88 -22.49
N ARG A 161 -8.53 -9.44 -21.78
CA ARG A 161 -9.94 -9.74 -22.13
C ARG A 161 -10.42 -8.97 -23.36
N HIS A 162 -9.91 -7.75 -23.56
CA HIS A 162 -10.26 -6.86 -24.66
C HIS A 162 -9.02 -6.51 -25.51
N PRO A 163 -8.43 -7.51 -26.20
CA PRO A 163 -7.28 -7.26 -27.05
C PRO A 163 -7.70 -6.42 -28.26
N GLY A 164 -6.86 -5.46 -28.65
CA GLY A 164 -7.11 -4.66 -29.83
C GLY A 164 -6.02 -3.63 -30.10
N PRO A 165 -6.04 -2.99 -31.28
CA PRO A 165 -5.11 -1.93 -31.62
C PRO A 165 -5.35 -0.71 -30.74
N GLU A 166 -4.26 0.00 -30.41
CA GLU A 166 -4.29 1.28 -29.68
C GLU A 166 -5.24 1.25 -28.46
N PRO A 167 -4.92 0.47 -27.41
CA PRO A 167 -5.73 0.46 -26.20
C PRO A 167 -5.79 1.86 -25.57
N VAL A 168 -6.95 2.21 -25.01
CA VAL A 168 -7.21 3.52 -24.39
C VAL A 168 -7.81 3.32 -23.01
N VAL A 169 -7.16 3.90 -21.99
CA VAL A 169 -7.64 3.94 -20.61
C VAL A 169 -8.32 5.29 -20.34
N TYR A 170 -9.38 5.29 -19.54
CA TYR A 170 -10.13 6.50 -19.18
C TYR A 170 -10.09 6.70 -17.67
N ALA A 171 -9.79 7.92 -17.24
CA ALA A 171 -9.84 8.31 -15.84
C ALA A 171 -10.19 9.79 -15.73
N SER A 172 -10.63 10.26 -14.56
CA SER A 172 -10.87 11.70 -14.40
C SER A 172 -9.56 12.49 -14.43
N VAL A 173 -9.65 13.80 -14.70
CA VAL A 173 -8.53 14.73 -14.57
C VAL A 173 -7.93 14.76 -13.16
N ASP A 174 -8.73 14.40 -12.14
CA ASP A 174 -8.35 14.35 -10.72
C ASP A 174 -7.90 12.94 -10.26
N ALA A 175 -7.85 11.96 -11.18
CA ALA A 175 -7.49 10.59 -10.84
C ALA A 175 -6.06 10.49 -10.30
N HIS A 176 -5.86 9.61 -9.32
CA HIS A 176 -4.55 9.38 -8.74
C HIS A 176 -3.52 8.94 -9.80
N SER A 177 -2.27 9.38 -9.65
CA SER A 177 -1.17 9.12 -10.58
C SER A 177 -0.90 7.62 -10.83
N SER A 178 -1.38 6.75 -9.94
CA SER A 178 -1.33 5.29 -10.08
C SER A 178 -1.98 4.78 -11.37
N ILE A 179 -3.03 5.43 -11.89
CA ILE A 179 -3.69 4.98 -13.12
C ILE A 179 -2.78 5.18 -14.33
N ARG A 180 -2.14 6.36 -14.43
CA ARG A 180 -1.15 6.65 -15.48
C ARG A 180 0.08 5.75 -15.35
N LYS A 181 0.55 5.50 -14.12
CA LYS A 181 1.64 4.55 -13.86
C LYS A 181 1.27 3.14 -14.33
N ALA A 182 0.08 2.65 -13.96
CA ALA A 182 -0.40 1.34 -14.36
C ALA A 182 -0.51 1.22 -15.88
N ALA A 183 -1.09 2.21 -16.57
CA ALA A 183 -1.17 2.27 -18.02
C ALA A 183 0.21 2.20 -18.69
N SER A 184 1.17 3.00 -18.20
CA SER A 184 2.53 2.98 -18.71
C SER A 184 3.20 1.61 -18.57
N ILE A 185 3.09 0.95 -17.40
CA ILE A 185 3.66 -0.38 -17.18
C ILE A 185 2.93 -1.43 -18.04
N ALA A 186 1.63 -1.27 -18.21
CA ALA A 186 0.78 -2.10 -19.07
C ALA A 186 0.98 -1.82 -20.57
N GLY A 187 1.91 -0.94 -20.97
CA GLY A 187 2.17 -0.62 -22.37
C GLY A 187 1.04 0.15 -23.06
N VAL A 188 0.12 0.73 -22.30
CA VAL A 188 -0.96 1.58 -22.80
C VAL A 188 -0.48 3.03 -22.82
N ARG A 189 -0.38 3.60 -24.03
CA ARG A 189 0.14 4.96 -24.22
C ARG A 189 -0.90 6.04 -24.01
N GLU A 190 -2.17 5.74 -24.32
CA GLU A 190 -3.26 6.71 -24.26
C GLU A 190 -4.05 6.55 -22.96
N VAL A 191 -4.01 7.61 -22.13
CA VAL A 191 -4.86 7.74 -20.95
C VAL A 191 -5.67 9.03 -21.10
N ARG A 192 -6.95 8.89 -21.41
CA ARG A 192 -7.90 10.00 -21.54
C ARG A 192 -8.20 10.57 -20.17
N ALA A 193 -7.91 11.86 -19.99
CA ALA A 193 -8.30 12.62 -18.82
C ALA A 193 -9.69 13.22 -19.05
N ILE A 194 -10.69 12.66 -18.38
CA ILE A 194 -12.10 13.06 -18.48
C ILE A 194 -12.39 14.18 -17.50
N ALA A 195 -13.14 15.19 -17.95
CA ALA A 195 -13.54 16.30 -17.13
C ALA A 195 -14.35 15.86 -15.89
N THR A 196 -14.31 16.69 -14.87
CA THR A 196 -15.12 16.54 -13.66
C THR A 196 -16.18 17.64 -13.57
N ASP A 197 -17.27 17.34 -12.87
CA ASP A 197 -18.31 18.30 -12.55
C ASP A 197 -17.87 19.26 -11.41
N GLU A 198 -18.75 20.18 -11.04
CA GLU A 198 -18.55 21.15 -9.95
C GLU A 198 -18.32 20.52 -8.56
N THR A 199 -18.65 19.23 -8.40
CA THR A 199 -18.39 18.43 -7.20
C THR A 199 -17.20 17.48 -7.35
N GLN A 200 -16.39 17.67 -8.40
CA GLN A 200 -15.20 16.89 -8.72
C GLN A 200 -15.49 15.41 -9.07
N ARG A 201 -16.72 15.08 -9.47
CA ARG A 201 -17.08 13.74 -9.96
C ARG A 201 -16.82 13.67 -11.46
N LEU A 202 -16.35 12.53 -11.95
CA LEU A 202 -16.17 12.31 -13.39
C LEU A 202 -17.49 12.54 -14.14
N ASP A 203 -17.47 13.33 -15.20
CA ASP A 203 -18.62 13.61 -16.06
C ASP A 203 -18.94 12.38 -16.95
N PRO A 204 -20.10 11.72 -16.74
CA PRO A 204 -20.48 10.54 -17.53
C PRO A 204 -20.75 10.84 -19.00
N GLU A 205 -21.24 12.03 -19.34
CA GLU A 205 -21.52 12.41 -20.73
C GLU A 205 -20.23 12.64 -21.50
N ALA A 206 -19.27 13.32 -20.88
CA ALA A 206 -17.92 13.51 -21.43
C ALA A 206 -17.20 12.17 -21.63
N LEU A 207 -17.30 11.24 -20.66
CA LEU A 207 -16.75 9.89 -20.80
C LEU A 207 -17.40 9.13 -21.97
N ALA A 208 -18.73 9.16 -22.04
CA ALA A 208 -19.46 8.46 -23.10
C ALA A 208 -19.12 9.01 -24.49
N LEU A 209 -18.90 10.33 -24.61
CA LEU A 209 -18.44 10.96 -25.84
C LEU A 209 -17.03 10.49 -26.21
N ALA A 210 -16.06 10.56 -25.28
CA ALA A 210 -14.68 10.14 -25.53
C ALA A 210 -14.59 8.68 -25.98
N ILE A 211 -15.35 7.78 -25.34
CA ILE A 211 -15.42 6.36 -25.73
C ILE A 211 -15.97 6.18 -27.15
N ARG A 212 -16.99 6.94 -27.55
CA ARG A 212 -17.54 6.87 -28.92
C ARG A 212 -16.52 7.35 -29.94
N GLU A 213 -15.87 8.49 -29.69
CA GLU A 213 -14.87 9.05 -30.60
C GLU A 213 -13.67 8.11 -30.78
N ASP A 214 -13.19 7.50 -29.69
CA ASP A 214 -12.09 6.53 -29.77
C ASP A 214 -12.49 5.25 -30.51
N ARG A 215 -13.73 4.78 -30.35
CA ARG A 215 -14.26 3.66 -31.16
C ARG A 215 -14.38 4.01 -32.64
N ASP A 216 -14.88 5.20 -32.96
CA ASP A 216 -15.02 5.67 -34.34
C ASP A 216 -13.65 5.88 -35.01
N ALA A 217 -12.63 6.20 -34.21
CA ALA A 217 -11.22 6.26 -34.64
C ALA A 217 -10.53 4.88 -34.73
N GLY A 218 -11.24 3.78 -34.47
CA GLY A 218 -10.70 2.42 -34.55
C GLY A 218 -9.82 2.00 -33.38
N ARG A 219 -9.88 2.72 -32.25
CA ARG A 219 -9.15 2.39 -31.02
C ARG A 219 -9.95 1.44 -30.13
N THR A 220 -9.27 0.87 -29.14
CA THR A 220 -9.87 -0.11 -28.23
C THR A 220 -10.02 0.46 -26.82
N PRO A 221 -11.22 0.91 -26.40
CA PRO A 221 -11.46 1.24 -25.00
C PRO A 221 -11.22 0.02 -24.10
N CYS A 222 -10.35 0.15 -23.10
CA CYS A 222 -9.99 -0.92 -22.16
C CYS A 222 -9.96 -0.46 -20.71
#